data_AF-B9Y9H1-F1
#
_entry.id   AF-B9Y9H1-F1
#
_cell.length_a   1.000
_cell.length_b   1.000
_cell.length_c   1.000
_cell.angle_alpha   90.00
_cell.angle_beta   90.00
_cell.angle_gamma   90.00
#
_symmetry.space_group_name_H-M   'P 1'
#
loop_
_entity.id
_entity.type
_entity.pdbx_description
1 polymer ?
#
loop_
_entity_poly.entity_id
_entity_poly.type
_entity_poly.pdbx_seq_one_letter_code
_entity_poly.pdbx_strand_id
1 'polypeptide(L)'
;MKKIAIGLLGLSLVLTLGGCGQKKPEVPASTPEAEGKVKEELTVYTFEDSGVKFTLEVPKTWERIELLGYEGDEEREGSPTVGVRYPFDTEENQMFAVMAALYSPFSVDETLFETTPYQTASGLTGIRCLREIDGERMEYYIFGGENAELPQLFAVVIMSSETYAAHEAEIEAAVKSLKFE
;
A
#
# COMPACT_ATOMS: atom_id res chain seq x y z
N MET A 1 24.55 35.59 -12.53
CA MET A 1 25.29 34.33 -12.34
C MET A 1 26.08 34.40 -11.04
N LYS A 2 25.63 33.73 -9.98
CA LYS A 2 26.36 33.64 -8.71
C LYS A 2 26.58 32.16 -8.41
N LYS A 3 27.85 31.73 -8.49
CA LYS A 3 28.34 30.42 -8.09
C LYS A 3 28.58 30.47 -6.58
N ILE A 4 28.06 29.50 -5.83
CA ILE A 4 28.40 29.33 -4.41
C ILE A 4 29.49 28.27 -4.34
N ALA A 5 30.63 28.67 -3.78
CA ALA A 5 31.80 27.84 -3.58
C ALA A 5 31.68 27.07 -2.26
N ILE A 6 32.10 25.81 -2.32
CA ILE A 6 32.27 24.89 -1.19
C ILE A 6 33.48 25.33 -0.37
N GLY A 7 33.33 25.40 0.95
CA GLY A 7 34.42 25.63 1.90
C GLY A 7 34.37 24.61 3.03
N LEU A 8 35.18 23.56 2.89
CA LEU A 8 35.55 22.64 3.97
C LEU A 8 36.74 23.23 4.76
N LEU A 9 36.89 22.75 6.00
CA LEU A 9 38.06 22.79 6.89
C LEU A 9 38.10 23.89 7.96
N GLY A 10 38.23 23.42 9.21
CA GLY A 10 38.66 24.22 10.34
C GLY A 10 38.57 23.51 11.70
N LEU A 11 38.91 22.21 11.79
CA LEU A 11 39.00 21.53 13.08
C LEU A 11 40.24 22.07 13.82
N SER A 12 40.02 22.98 14.78
CA SER A 12 41.09 23.57 15.59
C SER A 12 41.09 22.88 16.95
N LEU A 13 42.08 22.02 17.16
CA LEU A 13 42.38 21.38 18.44
C LEU A 13 43.07 22.42 19.34
N VAL A 14 42.49 22.75 20.50
CA VAL A 14 43.18 23.48 21.56
C VAL A 14 43.14 22.65 22.84
N LEU A 15 44.29 22.02 23.13
CA LEU A 15 44.63 21.48 24.44
C LEU A 15 45.10 22.64 25.32
N THR A 16 44.45 22.85 26.46
CA THR A 16 45.02 23.59 27.58
C THR A 16 44.91 22.76 28.86
N LEU A 17 46.06 22.53 29.48
CA LEU A 17 46.25 21.93 30.80
C LEU A 17 46.25 23.05 31.86
N GLY A 18 45.56 22.85 32.98
CA GLY A 18 45.86 23.55 34.23
C GLY A 18 44.68 23.74 35.20
N GLY A 19 44.73 23.03 36.34
CA GLY A 19 44.23 23.58 37.61
C GLY A 19 42.93 23.03 38.20
N CYS A 20 43.08 22.13 39.19
CA CYS A 20 42.26 21.94 40.40
C CYS A 20 40.73 21.92 40.31
N GLY A 21 40.17 20.71 40.45
CA GLY A 21 38.81 20.50 40.91
C GLY A 21 38.24 19.18 40.39
N GLN A 22 38.26 18.13 41.21
CA GLN A 22 37.47 16.92 40.92
C GLN A 22 35.99 17.28 40.93
N LYS A 23 35.43 17.52 39.74
CA LYS A 23 34.04 17.18 39.43
C LYS A 23 34.05 16.25 38.23
N LYS A 24 33.47 15.07 38.46
CA LYS A 24 33.14 14.06 37.45
C LYS A 24 32.57 14.74 36.20
N PRO A 25 33.01 14.40 34.97
CA PRO A 25 32.32 14.87 33.79
C PRO A 25 30.93 14.23 33.80
N GLU A 26 29.88 15.04 33.95
CA GLU A 26 28.55 14.64 33.51
C GLU A 26 28.64 14.49 32.00
N VAL A 27 28.53 13.23 31.56
CA VAL A 27 28.28 12.89 30.16
C VAL A 27 27.04 13.68 29.75
N PRO A 28 27.04 14.42 28.62
CA PRO A 28 25.82 15.03 28.12
C PRO A 28 24.79 13.91 27.99
N ALA A 29 23.63 14.09 28.64
CA ALA A 29 22.53 13.14 28.51
C ALA A 29 22.36 12.83 27.02
N SER A 30 22.53 11.56 26.67
CA SER A 30 22.26 11.05 25.34
C SER A 30 20.85 11.48 24.99
N THR A 31 20.74 12.36 23.99
CA THR A 31 19.49 12.67 23.31
C THR A 31 18.80 11.35 23.02
N PRO A 32 17.54 11.13 23.41
CA PRO A 32 16.86 9.90 23.06
C PRO A 32 16.85 9.80 21.53
N GLU A 33 17.41 8.71 21.03
CA GLU A 33 17.28 8.33 19.63
C GLU A 33 15.79 8.37 19.27
N ALA A 34 15.50 9.08 18.19
CA ALA A 34 14.15 9.20 17.66
C ALA A 34 13.54 7.80 17.51
N GLU A 35 12.41 7.65 18.20
CA GLU A 35 11.37 6.64 18.08
C GLU A 35 11.64 5.59 16.99
N GLY A 36 11.98 4.38 17.45
CA GLY A 36 11.96 3.21 16.59
C GLY A 36 10.59 3.16 15.91
N LYS A 37 10.58 3.23 14.57
CA LYS A 37 9.38 2.93 13.78
C LYS A 37 8.84 1.61 14.30
N VAL A 38 7.69 1.66 14.97
CA VAL A 38 6.95 0.44 15.34
C VAL A 38 6.66 -0.21 13.99
N LYS A 39 7.38 -1.28 13.69
CA LYS A 39 7.10 -2.08 12.50
C LYS A 39 5.71 -2.65 12.75
N GLU A 40 4.72 -2.15 12.01
CA GLU A 40 3.35 -2.64 12.15
C GLU A 40 3.34 -4.16 12.01
N GLU A 41 2.58 -4.80 12.89
CA GLU A 41 2.49 -6.25 12.89
C GLU A 41 1.57 -6.67 11.75
N LEU A 42 2.15 -7.28 10.71
CA LEU A 42 1.41 -7.83 9.59
C LEU A 42 0.74 -9.15 9.97
N THR A 43 -0.38 -9.45 9.32
CA THR A 43 -1.06 -10.74 9.37
C THR A 43 -1.35 -11.24 7.96
N VAL A 44 -1.32 -12.56 7.79
CA VAL A 44 -1.75 -13.20 6.54
C VAL A 44 -3.25 -13.38 6.63
N TYR A 45 -3.97 -12.80 5.68
CA TYR A 45 -5.38 -13.09 5.44
C TYR A 45 -5.52 -14.05 4.27
N THR A 46 -6.44 -15.00 4.40
CA THR A 46 -6.82 -15.95 3.35
C THR A 46 -8.31 -15.74 3.06
N PHE A 47 -8.61 -15.41 1.82
CA PHE A 47 -9.97 -15.42 1.30
C PHE A 47 -10.22 -16.75 0.60
N GLU A 48 -11.37 -17.37 0.86
CA GLU A 48 -11.81 -18.59 0.18
C GLU A 48 -13.33 -18.61 0.09
N ASP A 49 -13.86 -18.37 -1.11
CA ASP A 49 -15.29 -18.42 -1.41
C ASP A 49 -15.54 -18.56 -2.91
N SER A 50 -16.66 -19.14 -3.33
CA SER A 50 -17.09 -19.19 -4.75
C SER A 50 -16.03 -19.73 -5.73
N GLY A 51 -15.19 -20.66 -5.29
CA GLY A 51 -14.09 -21.22 -6.10
C GLY A 51 -12.89 -20.29 -6.28
N VAL A 52 -12.87 -19.16 -5.57
CA VAL A 52 -11.78 -18.18 -5.51
C VAL A 52 -11.00 -18.39 -4.24
N LYS A 53 -9.67 -18.48 -4.36
CA LYS A 53 -8.78 -18.51 -3.21
C LYS A 53 -7.58 -17.59 -3.42
N PHE A 54 -7.36 -16.69 -2.48
CA PHE A 54 -6.17 -15.83 -2.47
C PHE A 54 -5.69 -15.55 -1.06
N THR A 55 -4.42 -15.15 -0.96
CA THR A 55 -3.84 -14.67 0.29
C THR A 55 -3.15 -13.32 0.09
N LEU A 56 -3.16 -12.50 1.13
CA LEU A 56 -2.39 -11.25 1.23
C LEU A 56 -1.91 -11.02 2.67
N GLU A 57 -0.84 -10.25 2.80
CA GLU A 57 -0.30 -9.75 4.05
C GLU A 57 -0.77 -8.30 4.25
N VAL A 58 -1.47 -8.02 5.36
CA VAL A 58 -2.00 -6.68 5.69
C VAL A 58 -1.73 -6.34 7.15
N PRO A 59 -1.71 -5.06 7.54
CA PRO A 59 -1.66 -4.67 8.95
C PRO A 59 -2.82 -5.28 9.75
N LYS A 60 -2.53 -5.80 10.96
CA LYS A 60 -3.57 -6.34 11.86
C LYS A 60 -4.62 -5.31 12.28
N THR A 61 -4.29 -4.04 12.16
CA THR A 61 -5.13 -2.89 12.52
C THR A 61 -6.20 -2.58 11.48
N TRP A 62 -6.04 -3.07 10.25
CA TRP A 62 -7.02 -2.81 9.19
C TRP A 62 -8.30 -3.62 9.43
N GLU A 63 -9.41 -2.92 9.53
CA GLU A 63 -10.73 -3.54 9.56
C GLU A 63 -11.07 -4.10 8.19
N ARG A 64 -11.67 -5.28 8.14
CA ARG A 64 -11.98 -5.97 6.89
C ARG A 64 -13.46 -6.29 6.78
N ILE A 65 -13.97 -6.25 5.56
CA ILE A 65 -15.33 -6.63 5.20
C ILE A 65 -15.25 -7.57 4.00
N GLU A 66 -15.78 -8.79 4.15
CA GLU A 66 -15.85 -9.75 3.05
C GLU A 66 -16.99 -9.38 2.10
N LEU A 67 -16.67 -9.41 0.81
CA LEU A 67 -17.59 -9.20 -0.29
C LEU A 67 -17.99 -10.57 -0.81
N LEU A 68 -19.18 -11.00 -0.44
CA LEU A 68 -19.75 -12.28 -0.87
C LEU A 68 -20.53 -12.03 -2.15
N GLY A 69 -20.06 -12.64 -3.24
CA GLY A 69 -20.71 -12.59 -4.55
C GLY A 69 -22.03 -13.33 -4.50
N TYR A 70 -22.90 -13.02 -5.45
CA TYR A 70 -24.13 -13.76 -5.66
C TYR A 70 -24.41 -13.85 -7.16
N GLU A 71 -24.92 -15.00 -7.57
CA GLU A 71 -25.47 -15.17 -8.92
C GLU A 71 -26.64 -14.21 -9.04
N GLY A 72 -26.49 -13.19 -9.89
CA GLY A 72 -27.56 -12.26 -10.21
C GLY A 72 -28.77 -12.98 -10.77
N ASP A 73 -29.93 -12.37 -10.63
CA ASP A 73 -31.17 -12.81 -11.23
C ASP A 73 -31.86 -11.66 -11.99
N GLU A 74 -33.05 -11.91 -12.54
CA GLU A 74 -33.81 -10.89 -13.28
C GLU A 74 -34.20 -9.67 -12.41
N GLU A 75 -34.18 -9.79 -11.08
CA GLU A 75 -34.52 -8.73 -10.13
C GLU A 75 -33.29 -8.06 -9.52
N ARG A 76 -32.12 -8.71 -9.57
CA ARG A 76 -30.88 -8.26 -8.95
C ARG A 76 -29.69 -8.52 -9.86
N GLU A 77 -29.05 -7.45 -10.32
CA GLU A 77 -27.75 -7.53 -10.97
C GLU A 77 -26.76 -8.20 -9.99
N GLY A 78 -26.22 -9.35 -10.38
CA GLY A 78 -25.29 -10.11 -9.55
C GLY A 78 -24.09 -9.25 -9.21
N SER A 79 -23.52 -9.41 -8.01
CA SER A 79 -22.18 -8.86 -7.77
C SER A 79 -21.21 -9.80 -8.47
N PRO A 80 -20.61 -9.40 -9.61
CA PRO A 80 -19.76 -10.31 -10.38
C PRO A 80 -18.40 -10.53 -9.69
N THR A 81 -18.24 -10.05 -8.45
CA THR A 81 -16.97 -9.96 -7.74
C THR A 81 -17.10 -10.44 -6.30
N VAL A 82 -16.25 -11.39 -5.91
CA VAL A 82 -16.05 -11.82 -4.52
C VAL A 82 -14.73 -11.26 -4.01
N GLY A 83 -14.57 -11.08 -2.70
CA GLY A 83 -13.26 -10.74 -2.13
C GLY A 83 -13.32 -10.07 -0.77
N VAL A 84 -12.42 -9.12 -0.54
CA VAL A 84 -12.30 -8.39 0.72
C VAL A 84 -12.05 -6.92 0.47
N ARG A 85 -12.71 -6.05 1.24
CA ARG A 85 -12.43 -4.61 1.30
C ARG A 85 -11.97 -4.21 2.69
N TYR A 86 -11.13 -3.18 2.71
CA TYR A 86 -10.58 -2.53 3.90
C TYR A 86 -10.92 -1.03 3.79
N PRO A 87 -11.93 -0.53 4.55
CA PRO A 87 -12.28 0.88 4.56
C PRO A 87 -11.26 1.70 5.35
N PHE A 88 -10.99 2.92 4.88
CA PHE A 88 -10.09 3.91 5.50
C PHE A 88 -10.83 5.15 6.01
N ASP A 89 -12.13 5.23 5.74
CA ASP A 89 -13.03 6.20 6.35
C ASP A 89 -14.34 5.56 6.81
N THR A 90 -15.06 6.28 7.67
CA THR A 90 -16.32 5.80 8.28
C THR A 90 -17.48 5.74 7.30
N GLU A 91 -17.39 6.46 6.19
CA GLU A 91 -18.40 6.45 5.13
C GLU A 91 -18.10 5.38 4.06
N GLU A 92 -16.99 4.66 4.19
CA GLU A 92 -16.51 3.60 3.29
C GLU A 92 -16.28 4.07 1.85
N ASN A 93 -16.13 5.38 1.64
CA ASN A 93 -15.83 5.99 0.35
C ASN A 93 -14.36 5.83 0.00
N GLN A 94 -13.50 5.71 1.01
CA GLN A 94 -12.07 5.47 0.85
C GLN A 94 -11.73 4.04 1.22
N MET A 95 -11.16 3.29 0.28
CA MET A 95 -10.94 1.86 0.45
C MET A 95 -9.73 1.34 -0.30
N PHE A 96 -9.18 0.26 0.25
CA PHE A 96 -8.40 -0.73 -0.48
C PHE A 96 -9.23 -2.01 -0.57
N ALA A 97 -9.29 -2.65 -1.73
CA ALA A 97 -9.99 -3.92 -1.91
C ALA A 97 -9.19 -4.88 -2.78
N VAL A 98 -9.35 -6.17 -2.52
CA VAL A 98 -8.88 -7.25 -3.38
C VAL A 98 -10.07 -8.12 -3.71
N MET A 99 -10.35 -8.26 -5.01
CA MET A 99 -11.55 -8.89 -5.53
C MET A 99 -11.20 -9.83 -6.68
N ALA A 100 -12.08 -10.77 -6.94
CA ALA A 100 -12.00 -11.65 -8.09
C ALA A 100 -13.28 -11.54 -8.91
N ALA A 101 -13.15 -11.20 -10.19
CA ALA A 101 -14.26 -11.20 -11.13
C ALA A 101 -14.57 -12.64 -11.57
N LEU A 102 -15.83 -13.05 -11.45
CA LEU A 102 -16.26 -14.45 -11.64
C LEU A 102 -16.78 -14.75 -13.05
N TYR A 103 -17.50 -13.81 -13.66
CA TYR A 103 -18.27 -14.06 -14.88
C TYR A 103 -17.81 -13.25 -16.09
N SER A 104 -17.06 -12.17 -15.87
CA SER A 104 -16.50 -11.33 -16.93
C SER A 104 -15.18 -10.72 -16.47
N PRO A 105 -14.15 -10.62 -17.33
CA PRO A 105 -12.92 -9.95 -16.97
C PRO A 105 -13.15 -8.51 -16.55
N PHE A 106 -12.45 -8.09 -15.50
CA PHE A 106 -12.42 -6.69 -15.07
C PHE A 106 -11.47 -5.90 -15.96
N SER A 107 -11.92 -4.74 -16.43
CA SER A 107 -11.10 -3.79 -17.18
C SER A 107 -11.51 -2.36 -16.85
N VAL A 108 -10.61 -1.43 -17.17
CA VAL A 108 -10.86 0.02 -17.09
C VAL A 108 -10.66 0.62 -18.47
N ASP A 109 -11.27 1.79 -18.72
CA ASP A 109 -10.97 2.58 -19.92
C ASP A 109 -9.54 3.14 -19.80
N GLU A 110 -8.57 2.46 -20.42
CA GLU A 110 -7.15 2.82 -20.36
C GLU A 110 -6.86 4.25 -20.85
N THR A 111 -7.75 4.88 -21.63
CA THR A 111 -7.56 6.27 -22.04
C THR A 111 -7.67 7.27 -20.89
N LEU A 112 -8.26 6.84 -19.77
CA LEU A 112 -8.44 7.64 -18.56
C LEU A 112 -7.36 7.38 -17.50
N PHE A 113 -6.47 6.40 -17.70
CA PHE A 113 -5.50 5.95 -16.71
C PHE A 113 -4.08 5.92 -17.29
N GLU A 114 -3.09 6.25 -16.47
CA GLU A 114 -1.70 5.89 -16.74
C GLU A 114 -1.52 4.40 -16.45
N THR A 115 -1.06 3.63 -17.44
CA THR A 115 -0.89 2.18 -17.30
C THR A 115 0.58 1.77 -17.27
N THR A 116 0.94 0.88 -16.35
CA THR A 116 2.29 0.32 -16.21
C THR A 116 2.25 -1.19 -15.96
N PRO A 117 3.19 -1.99 -16.49
CA PRO A 117 3.26 -3.41 -16.15
C PRO A 117 3.49 -3.61 -14.64
N TYR A 118 2.82 -4.62 -14.07
CA TYR A 118 2.96 -4.95 -12.65
C TYR A 118 3.14 -6.44 -12.44
N GLN A 119 3.90 -6.79 -11.39
CA GLN A 119 4.09 -8.17 -10.98
C GLN A 119 4.17 -8.28 -9.46
N THR A 120 3.39 -9.18 -8.86
CA THR A 120 3.46 -9.48 -7.41
C THR A 120 4.73 -10.29 -7.08
N ALA A 121 5.06 -10.44 -5.80
CA ALA A 121 6.17 -11.28 -5.36
C ALA A 121 5.95 -12.78 -5.66
N SER A 122 4.69 -13.21 -5.76
CA SER A 122 4.32 -14.58 -6.14
C SER A 122 4.38 -14.84 -7.65
N GLY A 123 4.54 -13.79 -8.44
CA GLY A 123 4.69 -13.87 -9.88
C GLY A 123 3.41 -13.57 -10.68
N LEU A 124 2.30 -13.17 -10.03
CA LEU A 124 1.09 -12.75 -10.74
C LEU A 124 1.40 -11.53 -11.59
N THR A 125 1.28 -11.67 -12.90
CA THR A 125 1.55 -10.61 -13.88
C THR A 125 0.26 -9.89 -14.26
N GLY A 126 0.34 -8.58 -14.39
CA GLY A 126 -0.80 -7.75 -14.72
C GLY A 126 -0.40 -6.34 -15.12
N ILE A 127 -1.37 -5.44 -15.02
CA ILE A 127 -1.19 -4.01 -15.24
C ILE A 127 -1.62 -3.24 -13.99
N ARG A 128 -0.92 -2.15 -13.72
CA ARG A 128 -1.27 -1.11 -12.76
C ARG A 128 -1.82 0.07 -13.53
N CYS A 129 -3.07 0.45 -13.28
CA CYS A 129 -3.75 1.58 -13.88
C CYS A 129 -3.95 2.66 -12.82
N LEU A 130 -3.42 3.86 -13.03
CA LEU A 130 -3.48 4.97 -12.08
C LEU A 130 -4.17 6.18 -12.70
N ARG A 131 -5.11 6.77 -11.95
CA ARG A 131 -5.69 8.07 -12.24
C ARG A 131 -5.74 8.91 -10.97
N GLU A 132 -5.33 10.16 -11.08
CA GLU A 132 -5.52 11.16 -10.03
C GLU A 132 -6.34 12.33 -10.59
N ILE A 133 -7.44 12.65 -9.93
CA ILE A 133 -8.33 13.77 -10.30
C ILE A 133 -8.90 14.40 -9.04
N ASP A 134 -8.91 15.72 -8.98
CA ASP A 134 -9.52 16.49 -7.88
C ASP A 134 -9.07 16.08 -6.46
N GLY A 135 -7.83 15.60 -6.31
CA GLY A 135 -7.27 15.17 -5.03
C GLY A 135 -7.71 13.77 -4.59
N GLU A 136 -8.38 13.03 -5.47
CA GLU A 136 -8.67 11.61 -5.33
C GLU A 136 -7.75 10.79 -6.22
N ARG A 137 -7.25 9.69 -5.67
CA ARG A 137 -6.48 8.68 -6.35
C ARG A 137 -7.33 7.44 -6.53
N MET A 138 -7.48 7.04 -7.80
CA MET A 138 -8.04 5.76 -8.19
C MET A 138 -6.94 4.92 -8.82
N GLU A 139 -6.74 3.72 -8.30
CA GLU A 139 -5.71 2.82 -8.76
C GLU A 139 -6.20 1.38 -8.80
N TYR A 140 -5.87 0.69 -9.89
CA TYR A 140 -6.29 -0.67 -10.15
C TYR A 140 -5.06 -1.52 -10.47
N TYR A 141 -4.99 -2.71 -9.88
CA TYR A 141 -4.02 -3.73 -10.24
C TYR A 141 -4.79 -4.91 -10.84
N ILE A 142 -4.72 -5.09 -12.15
CA ILE A 142 -5.54 -6.06 -12.90
C ILE A 142 -4.63 -7.19 -13.37
N PHE A 143 -4.82 -8.40 -12.83
CA PHE A 143 -3.97 -9.55 -13.14
C PHE A 143 -4.55 -10.37 -14.30
N GLY A 144 -3.69 -10.86 -15.20
CA GLY A 144 -4.12 -11.68 -16.36
C GLY A 144 -4.61 -10.91 -17.61
N GLY A 145 -4.90 -9.60 -17.52
CA GLY A 145 -5.26 -8.74 -18.66
C GLY A 145 -6.63 -9.05 -19.31
N GLU A 146 -6.86 -8.54 -20.53
CA GLU A 146 -8.16 -8.67 -21.24
C GLU A 146 -8.56 -10.12 -21.58
N ASN A 147 -7.59 -11.04 -21.67
CA ASN A 147 -7.82 -12.46 -21.97
C ASN A 147 -7.65 -13.35 -20.73
N ALA A 148 -7.80 -12.81 -19.53
CA ALA A 148 -7.65 -13.57 -18.30
C ALA A 148 -8.63 -14.74 -18.23
N GLU A 149 -8.14 -15.90 -17.78
CA GLU A 149 -9.02 -16.97 -17.33
C GLU A 149 -9.76 -16.50 -16.08
N LEU A 150 -11.07 -16.78 -16.02
CA LEU A 150 -11.88 -16.51 -14.85
C LEU A 150 -11.77 -17.67 -13.86
N PRO A 151 -11.76 -17.40 -12.54
CA PRO A 151 -11.88 -16.08 -11.90
C PRO A 151 -10.63 -15.19 -12.05
N GLN A 152 -10.84 -13.90 -12.33
CA GLN A 152 -9.75 -12.93 -12.51
C GLN A 152 -9.55 -12.08 -11.26
N LEU A 153 -8.38 -12.19 -10.63
CA LEU A 153 -8.02 -11.37 -9.47
C LEU A 153 -7.67 -9.93 -9.89
N PHE A 154 -8.08 -8.96 -9.09
CA PHE A 154 -7.66 -7.56 -9.19
C PHE A 154 -7.70 -6.87 -7.82
N ALA A 155 -6.93 -5.80 -7.67
CA ALA A 155 -6.96 -4.94 -6.49
C ALA A 155 -7.38 -3.51 -6.86
N VAL A 156 -8.03 -2.82 -5.93
CA VAL A 156 -8.59 -1.49 -6.11
C VAL A 156 -8.16 -0.60 -4.94
N VAL A 157 -7.75 0.62 -5.25
CA VAL A 157 -7.48 1.69 -4.30
C VAL A 157 -8.30 2.89 -4.75
N ILE A 158 -9.20 3.36 -3.90
CA ILE A 158 -9.94 4.62 -4.10
C ILE A 158 -9.78 5.40 -2.81
N MET A 159 -8.98 6.46 -2.82
CA MET A 159 -8.65 7.22 -1.62
C MET A 159 -8.36 8.67 -1.97
N SER A 160 -8.48 9.58 -1.00
CA SER A 160 -7.87 10.90 -1.13
C SER A 160 -6.34 10.78 -1.24
N SER A 161 -5.69 11.75 -1.89
CA SER A 161 -4.22 11.78 -1.98
C SER A 161 -3.54 11.82 -0.61
N GLU A 162 -4.17 12.44 0.40
CA GLU A 162 -3.66 12.49 1.77
C GLU A 162 -3.69 11.11 2.44
N THR A 163 -4.85 10.44 2.42
CA THR A 163 -5.00 9.09 2.98
C THR A 163 -4.08 8.10 2.26
N TYR A 164 -4.00 8.16 0.94
CA TYR A 164 -3.09 7.31 0.19
C TYR A 164 -1.63 7.55 0.60
N ALA A 165 -1.17 8.80 0.71
CA ALA A 165 0.20 9.10 1.11
C ALA A 165 0.54 8.59 2.52
N ALA A 166 -0.45 8.51 3.43
CA ALA A 166 -0.26 7.94 4.77
C ALA A 166 -0.10 6.41 4.75
N HIS A 167 -0.72 5.71 3.79
CA HIS A 167 -0.82 4.25 3.76
C HIS A 167 -0.17 3.58 2.53
N GLU A 168 0.47 4.35 1.64
CA GLU A 168 1.04 3.89 0.37
C GLU A 168 1.94 2.65 0.55
N ALA A 169 2.83 2.68 1.55
CA ALA A 169 3.77 1.59 1.78
C ALA A 169 3.08 0.30 2.22
N GLU A 170 2.00 0.40 3.00
CA GLU A 170 1.21 -0.74 3.47
C GLU A 170 0.38 -1.32 2.32
N ILE A 171 -0.25 -0.46 1.51
CA ILE A 171 -1.03 -0.85 0.33
C ILE A 171 -0.14 -1.55 -0.69
N GLU A 172 1.01 -0.96 -1.04
CA GLU A 172 1.93 -1.56 -2.01
C GLU A 172 2.49 -2.89 -1.48
N ALA A 173 2.79 -3.00 -0.18
CA ALA A 173 3.20 -4.26 0.43
C ALA A 173 2.09 -5.33 0.36
N ALA A 174 0.84 -4.94 0.65
CA ALA A 174 -0.31 -5.82 0.56
C ALA A 174 -0.52 -6.35 -0.85
N VAL A 175 -0.53 -5.47 -1.86
CA VAL A 175 -0.66 -5.88 -3.26
C VAL A 175 0.52 -6.74 -3.69
N LYS A 176 1.75 -6.38 -3.30
CA LYS A 176 2.95 -7.16 -3.65
C LYS A 176 2.92 -8.57 -3.06
N SER A 177 2.31 -8.74 -1.88
CA SER A 177 2.20 -10.04 -1.20
C SER A 177 1.16 -10.98 -1.81
N LEU A 178 0.27 -10.48 -2.67
CA LEU A 178 -0.86 -11.23 -3.21
C LEU A 178 -0.43 -12.55 -3.86
N LYS A 179 -1.17 -13.61 -3.54
CA LYS A 179 -1.07 -14.95 -4.14
C LYS A 179 -2.47 -15.40 -4.52
N PHE A 180 -2.59 -15.96 -5.71
CA PHE A 180 -3.81 -16.56 -6.23
C PHE A 180 -3.59 -18.06 -6.36
N GLU A 181 -4.50 -18.87 -5.85
CA GLU A 181 -4.39 -20.33 -5.76
C GLU A 181 -5.36 -21.07 -6.67
#